data_AF-M0P230-F1
#
_entry.id   AF-M0P230-F1
#
_cell.length_a   1.000
_cell.length_b   1.000
_cell.length_c   1.000
_cell.angle_alpha   90.00
_cell.angle_beta   90.00
_cell.angle_gamma   90.00
#
_symmetry.space_group_name_H-M   'P 1'
#
loop_
_entity.id
_entity.type
_entity.pdbx_description
1 polymer ?
#
loop_
_entity_poly.entity_id
_entity_poly.type
_entity_poly.pdbx_seq_one_letter_code
_entity_poly.pdbx_strand_id
1 'polypeptide(L)'
;MRRVTRNLLVAIALIAVALLALGALPSYLGSGDPYYLTAEPIETNETAADVNNVSDRRYPFLTSAIASEDGRSEGYQSGPYGMKEWFTHTPFDEVDALTQQVPEAATEDGVRVRRDGRIYHVEVVRP
;
A
#
# COMPACT_ATOMS: atom_id res chain seq x y z
N MET A 1 48.38 -7.24 -11.67
CA MET A 1 47.43 -6.29 -12.30
C MET A 1 48.17 -5.00 -12.64
N ARG A 2 47.95 -4.42 -13.83
CA ARG A 2 48.61 -3.16 -14.24
C ARG A 2 48.31 -2.08 -13.20
N ARG A 3 49.34 -1.32 -12.76
CA ARG A 3 49.22 -0.30 -11.68
C ARG A 3 48.05 0.65 -11.89
N VAL A 4 47.76 0.96 -13.15
CA VAL A 4 46.63 1.81 -13.58
C VAL A 4 45.28 1.24 -13.14
N THR A 5 45.04 -0.05 -13.33
CA THR A 5 43.78 -0.71 -12.93
C THR A 5 43.59 -0.68 -11.41
N ARG A 6 44.68 -0.84 -10.65
CA ARG A 6 44.64 -0.78 -9.18
C ARG A 6 44.27 0.62 -8.70
N ASN A 7 44.83 1.65 -9.32
CA ASN A 7 44.55 3.04 -8.94
C ASN A 7 43.11 3.45 -9.30
N LEU A 8 42.57 2.95 -10.41
CA LEU A 8 41.17 3.17 -10.79
C LEU A 8 40.20 2.57 -9.76
N LEU A 9 40.45 1.33 -9.32
CA LEU A 9 39.60 0.69 -8.31
C LEU A 9 39.63 1.43 -6.97
N VAL A 10 40.79 1.93 -6.56
CA VAL A 10 40.93 2.75 -5.35
C VAL A 10 40.15 4.05 -5.48
N ALA A 11 40.19 4.72 -6.64
CA ALA A 11 39.42 5.93 -6.89
C ALA A 11 37.91 5.67 -6.83
N ILE A 12 37.42 4.59 -7.43
CA ILE A 12 36.00 4.20 -7.38
C ILE A 12 35.57 3.88 -5.94
N ALA A 13 36.39 3.14 -5.18
CA ALA A 13 36.11 2.83 -3.79
C ALA A 13 36.07 4.10 -2.91
N LEU A 14 36.98 5.04 -3.13
CA LEU A 14 36.97 6.34 -2.45
C LEU A 14 35.71 7.15 -2.76
N ILE A 15 35.30 7.18 -4.04
CA ILE A 15 34.07 7.86 -4.45
C ILE A 15 32.85 7.19 -3.81
N ALA A 16 32.78 5.85 -3.80
CA ALA A 16 31.69 5.13 -3.16
C ALA A 16 31.60 5.41 -1.66
N VAL A 17 32.74 5.41 -0.95
CA VAL A 17 32.80 5.74 0.49
C VAL A 17 32.40 7.20 0.73
N ALA A 18 32.85 8.13 -0.12
CA ALA A 18 32.45 9.53 -0.03
C ALA A 18 30.95 9.71 -0.26
N LEU A 19 30.37 9.05 -1.28
CA LEU A 19 28.93 9.07 -1.55
C LEU A 19 28.12 8.46 -0.39
N LEU A 20 28.61 7.39 0.23
CA LEU A 20 27.99 6.79 1.42
C LEU A 20 28.01 7.76 2.61
N ALA A 21 29.14 8.44 2.86
CA ALA A 21 29.26 9.41 3.94
C ALA A 21 28.41 10.67 3.70
N LEU A 22 28.23 11.07 2.43
CA LEU A 22 27.36 12.18 2.04
C LEU A 22 25.86 11.81 1.99
N GLY A 23 25.49 10.56 2.31
CA GLY A 23 24.09 10.11 2.27
C GLY A 23 23.52 9.93 0.87
N ALA A 24 24.38 9.86 -0.17
CA ALA A 24 24.01 9.65 -1.56
C ALA A 24 23.83 8.16 -1.92
N LEU A 25 23.40 7.33 -0.95
CA LEU A 25 22.65 6.12 -1.32
C LEU A 25 21.43 6.58 -2.12
N PRO A 26 20.97 5.81 -3.12
CA PRO A 26 19.72 6.13 -3.78
C PRO A 26 18.61 6.03 -2.72
N SER A 27 18.29 7.17 -2.11
CA SER A 27 17.06 7.45 -1.36
C SER A 27 15.83 7.39 -2.27
N TYR A 28 16.02 6.96 -3.51
CA TYR A 28 15.04 6.74 -4.58
C TYR A 28 14.37 5.36 -4.53
N LEU A 29 14.30 4.71 -3.35
CA LEU A 29 13.66 3.41 -3.19
C LEU A 29 12.39 3.42 -2.33
N GLY A 30 11.86 4.59 -1.96
CA GLY A 30 10.58 4.65 -1.24
C GLY A 30 10.23 6.03 -0.73
N SER A 31 10.28 7.06 -1.58
CA SER A 31 9.97 8.45 -1.22
C SER A 31 8.59 8.89 -1.73
N GLY A 32 7.62 7.98 -1.77
CA GLY A 32 6.23 8.30 -2.08
C GLY A 32 5.37 8.09 -0.85
N ASP A 33 4.47 9.04 -0.56
CA ASP A 33 3.44 8.85 0.46
C ASP A 33 2.68 7.55 0.14
N PRO A 34 2.71 6.56 1.05
CA PRO A 34 2.09 5.28 0.80
C PRO A 34 0.57 5.43 0.72
N TYR A 35 -0.05 4.52 -0.03
CA TYR A 35 -1.49 4.37 -0.07
C TYR A 35 -1.95 3.61 1.15
N TYR A 36 -3.01 4.08 1.79
CA TYR A 36 -3.64 3.41 2.90
C TYR A 36 -5.08 3.09 2.54
N LEU A 37 -5.56 1.96 3.01
CA LEU A 37 -6.98 1.66 3.01
C LEU A 37 -7.54 2.10 4.36
N THR A 38 -8.51 3.00 4.33
CA THR A 38 -9.20 3.49 5.53
C THR A 38 -10.57 2.83 5.63
N ALA A 39 -10.99 2.49 6.85
CA ALA A 39 -12.28 1.92 7.16
C ALA A 39 -12.96 2.82 8.20
N GLU A 40 -13.83 3.71 7.72
CA GLU A 40 -14.55 4.66 8.58
C GLU A 40 -15.94 4.10 8.90
N PRO A 41 -16.33 3.97 10.18
CA PRO A 41 -17.67 3.51 10.52
C PRO A 41 -18.72 4.57 10.13
N ILE A 42 -19.74 4.15 9.38
CA ILE A 42 -20.83 5.03 8.93
C ILE A 42 -22.19 4.48 9.35
N GLU A 43 -23.12 5.38 9.65
CA GLU A 43 -24.52 5.04 9.88
C GLU A 43 -25.30 5.19 8.56
N THR A 44 -25.53 4.08 7.87
CA THR A 44 -26.33 4.04 6.65
C THR A 44 -27.23 2.81 6.60
N ASN A 45 -28.38 2.92 5.93
CA ASN A 45 -29.27 1.80 5.65
C ASN A 45 -29.11 1.25 4.22
N GLU A 46 -28.14 1.78 3.49
CA GLU A 46 -27.91 1.37 2.12
C GLU A 46 -27.16 0.03 2.02
N THR A 47 -27.09 -0.51 0.79
CA THR A 47 -26.43 -1.79 0.52
C THR A 47 -24.95 -1.73 0.86
N ALA A 48 -24.45 -2.77 1.52
CA ALA A 48 -23.04 -2.93 1.88
C ALA A 48 -22.60 -4.37 1.57
N ALA A 49 -21.36 -4.53 1.11
CA ALA A 49 -20.78 -5.84 0.86
C ALA A 49 -20.55 -6.58 2.18
N ASP A 50 -21.08 -7.79 2.31
CA ASP A 50 -20.88 -8.60 3.52
C ASP A 50 -19.45 -9.17 3.53
N VAL A 51 -18.66 -8.74 4.51
CA VAL A 51 -17.26 -9.15 4.68
C VAL A 51 -17.03 -9.95 5.97
N ASN A 52 -18.06 -10.56 6.55
CA ASN A 52 -17.92 -11.36 7.77
C ASN A 52 -17.09 -12.64 7.57
N ASN A 53 -17.05 -13.18 6.34
CA ASN A 53 -16.36 -14.43 6.02
C ASN A 53 -15.15 -14.23 5.10
N VAL A 54 -14.59 -13.02 5.05
CA VAL A 54 -13.37 -12.75 4.30
C VAL A 54 -12.15 -13.22 5.09
N SER A 55 -11.14 -13.73 4.39
CA SER A 55 -9.89 -14.14 5.01
C SER A 55 -8.86 -13.03 4.92
N ASP A 56 -8.09 -12.83 6.00
CA ASP A 56 -6.93 -11.93 6.07
C ASP A 56 -5.87 -12.24 4.99
N ARG A 57 -5.84 -13.46 4.45
CA ARG A 57 -4.97 -13.82 3.32
C ARG A 57 -5.44 -13.24 1.99
N ARG A 58 -6.76 -13.05 1.82
CA ARG A 58 -7.38 -12.54 0.60
C ARG A 58 -7.59 -11.03 0.67
N TYR A 59 -7.89 -10.53 1.86
CA TYR A 59 -8.16 -9.13 2.17
C TYR A 59 -7.31 -8.61 3.35
N PRO A 60 -5.97 -8.63 3.22
CA PRO A 60 -5.07 -8.12 4.26
C PRO A 60 -5.26 -6.63 4.57
N PHE A 61 -5.52 -5.77 3.58
CA PHE A 61 -5.64 -4.33 3.81
C PHE A 61 -6.96 -3.97 4.48
N LEU A 62 -8.07 -4.53 4.00
CA LEU A 62 -9.39 -4.37 4.63
C LEU A 62 -9.39 -4.82 6.09
N THR A 63 -8.85 -6.02 6.35
CA THR A 63 -8.91 -6.58 7.71
C THR A 63 -7.99 -5.84 8.66
N SER A 64 -6.80 -5.42 8.20
CA SER A 64 -5.91 -4.58 9.01
C SER A 64 -6.53 -3.20 9.28
N ALA A 65 -7.20 -2.57 8.32
CA ALA A 65 -7.88 -1.28 8.54
C ALA A 65 -8.99 -1.36 9.59
N ILE A 66 -9.83 -2.40 9.51
CA ILE A 66 -10.92 -2.59 10.49
C ILE A 66 -10.40 -2.97 11.88
N ALA A 67 -9.28 -3.70 11.95
CA ALA A 67 -8.65 -4.07 13.22
C ALA A 67 -7.83 -2.94 13.85
N SER A 68 -7.47 -1.92 13.07
CA SER A 68 -6.67 -0.78 13.50
C SER A 68 -7.50 0.20 14.33
N GLU A 69 -6.91 0.75 15.40
CA GLU A 69 -7.57 1.75 16.24
C GLU A 69 -7.86 3.06 15.48
N ASP A 70 -6.97 3.40 14.53
CA ASP A 70 -7.10 4.59 13.68
C ASP A 70 -7.92 4.32 12.40
N GLY A 71 -8.49 3.11 12.25
CA GLY A 71 -9.26 2.72 11.08
C GLY A 71 -8.44 2.66 9.79
N ARG A 72 -7.12 2.49 9.88
CA ARG A 72 -6.19 2.58 8.74
C ARG A 72 -5.34 1.31 8.60
N SER A 73 -5.23 0.80 7.37
CA SER A 73 -4.38 -0.35 7.04
C SER A 73 -2.89 -0.01 7.14
N GLU A 74 -2.04 -1.04 6.99
CA GLU A 74 -0.64 -0.81 6.67
C GLU A 74 -0.48 -0.08 5.32
N GLY A 75 0.57 0.73 5.19
CA GLY A 75 0.81 1.55 4.00
C GLY A 75 1.37 0.74 2.83
N TYR A 76 0.67 0.75 1.71
CA TYR A 76 1.11 0.17 0.45
C TYR A 76 1.98 1.18 -0.32
N GLN A 77 3.23 0.82 -0.57
CA GLN A 77 4.16 1.62 -1.38
C GLN A 77 4.19 1.09 -2.81
N SER A 78 3.88 1.96 -3.78
CA SER A 78 4.18 1.66 -5.18
C SER A 78 5.69 1.65 -5.39
N GLY A 79 6.22 0.63 -6.05
CA GLY A 79 7.65 0.51 -6.33
C GLY A 79 8.21 1.70 -7.14
N PRO A 80 9.54 1.85 -7.23
CA PRO A 80 10.26 3.04 -7.70
C PRO A 80 9.94 3.52 -9.13
N TYR A 81 9.16 2.76 -9.90
CA TYR A 81 8.73 3.12 -11.26
C TYR A 81 7.21 3.23 -11.43
N GLY A 82 6.43 3.27 -10.35
CA GLY A 82 4.97 3.24 -10.44
C GLY A 82 4.41 1.96 -11.06
N MET A 83 5.29 0.98 -11.32
CA MET A 83 4.90 -0.36 -11.70
C MET A 83 4.36 -1.01 -10.44
N LYS A 84 3.05 -1.27 -10.43
CA LYS A 84 2.46 -2.26 -9.52
C LYS A 84 3.39 -3.47 -9.57
N GLU A 85 3.83 -3.98 -8.43
CA GLU A 85 4.51 -5.26 -8.43
C GLU A 85 3.38 -6.26 -8.75
N TRP A 86 3.31 -6.78 -9.98
CA TRP A 86 2.17 -7.60 -10.48
C TRP A 86 1.94 -8.91 -9.69
N PHE A 87 2.65 -9.08 -8.57
CA PHE A 87 2.68 -10.25 -7.72
C PHE A 87 2.28 -9.94 -6.26
N THR A 88 1.97 -8.68 -5.93
CA THR A 88 1.65 -8.25 -4.57
C THR A 88 0.19 -7.82 -4.52
N HIS A 89 -0.60 -8.40 -3.61
CA HIS A 89 -1.97 -7.94 -3.32
C HIS A 89 -1.94 -6.42 -3.06
N THR A 90 -2.85 -5.67 -3.67
CA THR A 90 -2.93 -4.20 -3.48
C THR A 90 -4.27 -3.79 -2.87
N PRO A 91 -4.32 -2.68 -2.11
CA PRO A 91 -5.57 -2.18 -1.55
C PRO A 91 -6.59 -1.80 -2.64
N PHE A 92 -6.11 -1.39 -3.83
CA PHE A 92 -6.96 -1.12 -4.98
C PHE A 92 -7.67 -2.38 -5.50
N ASP A 93 -6.95 -3.50 -5.60
CA ASP A 93 -7.54 -4.75 -6.08
C ASP A 93 -8.59 -5.30 -5.10
N GLU A 94 -8.42 -5.06 -3.79
CA GLU A 94 -9.41 -5.43 -2.77
C GLU A 94 -10.71 -4.63 -2.93
N VAL A 95 -10.60 -3.30 -3.10
CA VAL A 95 -11.76 -2.42 -3.34
C VAL A 95 -12.44 -2.76 -4.66
N ASP A 96 -11.67 -2.95 -5.74
CA ASP A 96 -12.20 -3.33 -7.05
C ASP A 96 -12.94 -4.68 -7.00
N ALA A 97 -12.41 -5.66 -6.27
CA ALA A 97 -13.06 -6.95 -6.10
C ALA A 97 -14.39 -6.85 -5.34
N LEU A 98 -14.45 -6.02 -4.29
CA LEU A 98 -15.68 -5.78 -3.54
C LEU A 98 -16.73 -5.06 -4.39
N THR A 99 -16.31 -4.06 -5.16
CA THR A 99 -17.16 -3.32 -6.10
C THR A 99 -17.70 -4.23 -7.20
N GLN A 100 -16.89 -5.16 -7.73
CA GLN A 100 -17.36 -6.15 -8.71
C GLN A 100 -18.32 -7.17 -8.10
N GLN A 101 -18.11 -7.56 -6.85
CA GLN A 101 -18.97 -8.51 -6.15
C GLN A 101 -20.33 -7.90 -5.79
N VAL A 102 -20.36 -6.65 -5.35
CA VAL A 102 -21.56 -5.92 -4.95
C VAL A 102 -21.52 -4.49 -5.51
N PRO A 103 -21.92 -4.29 -6.77
CA PRO A 103 -21.89 -2.97 -7.41
C PRO A 103 -22.72 -1.91 -6.68
N GLU A 104 -23.81 -2.31 -6.02
CA GLU A 104 -24.70 -1.42 -5.27
C GLU A 104 -24.06 -0.90 -3.97
N ALA A 105 -22.98 -1.51 -3.50
CA ALA A 105 -22.22 -1.07 -2.33
C ALA A 105 -21.12 -0.05 -2.68
N ALA A 106 -20.82 0.14 -3.97
CA ALA A 106 -19.86 1.14 -4.42
C ALA A 106 -20.31 2.56 -4.02
N THR A 107 -19.34 3.41 -3.72
CA THR A 107 -19.50 4.85 -3.49
C THR A 107 -18.69 5.62 -4.53
N GLU A 108 -18.68 6.96 -4.46
CA GLU A 108 -17.88 7.78 -5.37
C GLU A 108 -16.38 7.53 -5.22
N ASP A 109 -15.91 7.36 -3.98
CA ASP A 109 -14.49 7.27 -3.63
C ASP A 109 -14.07 5.89 -3.07
N GLY A 110 -14.99 4.93 -2.97
CA GLY A 110 -14.73 3.66 -2.30
C GLY A 110 -15.87 2.62 -2.36
N VAL A 111 -15.98 1.82 -1.30
CA VAL A 111 -16.97 0.76 -1.17
C VAL A 111 -17.48 0.63 0.26
N ARG A 112 -18.78 0.36 0.42
CA ARG A 112 -19.38 0.09 1.74
C ARG A 112 -19.27 -1.39 2.07
N VAL A 113 -18.75 -1.69 3.25
CA VAL A 113 -18.59 -3.06 3.74
C VAL A 113 -19.30 -3.22 5.08
N ARG A 114 -19.80 -4.43 5.34
CA ARG A 114 -20.44 -4.79 6.60
C ARG A 114 -19.63 -5.85 7.32
N ARG A 115 -19.24 -5.57 8.56
CA ARG A 115 -18.54 -6.51 9.44
C ARG A 115 -19.11 -6.43 10.85
N ASP A 116 -19.41 -7.58 11.45
CA ASP A 116 -19.95 -7.71 12.81
C ASP A 116 -21.18 -6.83 13.07
N GLY A 117 -22.04 -6.67 12.05
CA GLY A 117 -23.25 -5.85 12.12
C GLY A 117 -23.05 -4.34 11.99
N ARG A 118 -21.81 -3.86 11.85
CA ARG A 118 -21.46 -2.45 11.59
C ARG A 118 -21.14 -2.25 10.12
N ILE A 119 -21.43 -1.05 9.61
CA ILE A 119 -21.12 -0.67 8.23
C ILE A 119 -19.95 0.29 8.26
N TYR A 120 -18.99 0.05 7.37
CA TYR A 120 -17.80 0.86 7.18
C TYR A 120 -17.76 1.37 5.74
N HIS A 121 -17.39 2.63 5.56
CA HIS A 121 -16.95 3.15 4.29
C HIS A 121 -15.46 2.86 4.14
N VAL A 122 -15.10 2.17 3.06
CA VAL A 122 -13.73 1.79 2.77
C VAL A 122 -13.25 2.48 1.53
N GLU A 123 -12.16 3.23 1.65
CA GLU A 123 -11.55 3.97 0.55
C GLU A 123 -10.02 3.88 0.59
N VAL A 124 -9.38 4.12 -0.55
CA VAL A 124 -7.92 4.16 -0.65
C VAL A 124 -7.46 5.61 -0.66
N VAL A 125 -6.81 6.03 0.42
CA VAL A 125 -6.31 7.39 0.61
C VAL A 125 -4.81 7.47 0.43
N ARG A 126 -4.35 8.62 -0.06
CA ARG A 126 -2.94 9.01 -0.05
C ARG A 126 -2.84 10.35 0.70
N PRO A 127 -2.07 10.41 1.81
CA PRO A 127 -1.90 11.65 2.56
C PRO A 127 -1.07 12.70 1.81
#